data_AF-A0A397GZ89-F1
#
_entry.id   AF-A0A397GZ89-F1
#
_cell.length_a   1.000
_cell.length_b   1.000
_cell.length_c   1.000
_cell.angle_alpha   90.00
_cell.angle_beta   90.00
_cell.angle_gamma   90.00
#
_symmetry.space_group_name_H-M   'P 1'
#
loop_
_entity.id
_entity.type
_entity.pdbx_description
1 polymer ?
#
loop_
_entity_poly.entity_id
_entity_poly.type
_entity_poly.pdbx_seq_one_letter_code
_entity_poly.pdbx_strand_id
1 'polypeptide(L)'
;MVAVTITQTALVGDSQGNIVLSHSAPVPALEDDRVAVEHTPSALSGCDFAGVVTAVGTAAARDGSIKGGDRICAAVSGPNPLRPDIGAFATHTTTPYWASLKLPTTWRFPEGASLGTP
;
A
#
# COMPACT_ATOMS: atom_id res chain seq x y z
N MET A 1 -35.77 18.26 3.29
CA MET A 1 -34.69 17.64 4.09
C MET A 1 -33.45 17.68 3.22
N VAL A 2 -32.44 18.48 3.57
CA VAL A 2 -31.20 18.54 2.76
C VAL A 2 -30.40 17.29 3.08
N ALA A 3 -30.11 16.47 2.07
CA ALA A 3 -29.24 15.31 2.25
C ALA A 3 -27.85 15.79 2.69
N VAL A 4 -27.44 15.42 3.90
CA VAL A 4 -26.09 15.72 4.38
C VAL A 4 -25.14 14.78 3.65
N THR A 5 -24.33 15.32 2.73
CA THR A 5 -23.24 14.57 2.12
C THR A 5 -22.13 14.42 3.15
N ILE A 6 -21.88 13.19 3.60
CA ILE A 6 -20.72 12.87 4.42
C ILE A 6 -19.50 12.87 3.50
N THR A 7 -18.44 13.59 3.89
CA THR A 7 -17.20 13.69 3.13
C THR A 7 -16.02 13.09 3.88
N GLN A 8 -14.96 12.75 3.16
CA GLN A 8 -13.73 12.14 3.67
C GLN A 8 -12.48 12.72 3.01
N THR A 9 -11.31 12.40 3.58
CA THR A 9 -10.01 12.69 2.96
C THR A 9 -9.58 11.54 2.06
N ALA A 10 -9.31 11.82 0.79
CA ALA A 10 -8.91 10.81 -0.19
C ALA A 10 -7.99 11.40 -1.28
N LEU A 11 -7.20 10.54 -1.92
CA LEU A 11 -6.54 10.87 -3.18
C LEU A 11 -7.58 10.82 -4.31
N VAL A 12 -7.71 11.89 -5.08
CA VAL A 12 -8.67 12.02 -6.19
C VAL A 12 -7.98 12.57 -7.44
N GLY A 13 -8.56 12.30 -8.61
CA GLY A 13 -8.14 12.96 -9.86
C GLY A 13 -8.69 14.38 -9.95
N ASP A 14 -7.86 15.36 -10.30
CA ASP A 14 -8.30 16.72 -10.65
C ASP A 14 -8.69 16.83 -12.14
N SER A 15 -9.20 17.99 -12.56
CA SER A 15 -9.61 18.24 -13.95
C SER A 15 -8.45 18.27 -14.95
N GLN A 16 -7.20 18.31 -14.47
CA GLN A 16 -5.99 18.28 -15.29
C GLN A 16 -5.38 16.88 -15.37
N GLY A 17 -5.98 15.88 -14.69
CA GLY A 17 -5.50 14.51 -14.64
C GLY A 17 -4.41 14.25 -13.60
N ASN A 18 -4.15 15.19 -12.67
CA ASN A 18 -3.24 14.96 -11.55
C ASN A 18 -3.96 14.23 -10.42
N ILE A 19 -3.20 13.51 -9.59
CA ILE A 19 -3.69 12.99 -8.32
C ILE A 19 -3.45 14.03 -7.22
N VAL A 20 -4.50 14.44 -6.53
CA VAL A 20 -4.48 15.45 -5.46
C VAL A 20 -5.11 14.91 -4.18
N LEU A 21 -4.67 15.43 -3.03
CA LEU A 21 -5.31 15.16 -1.74
C LEU A 21 -6.54 16.05 -1.59
N SER A 22 -7.73 15.45 -1.51
CA SER A 22 -8.99 16.15 -1.25
C SER A 22 -9.47 15.85 0.17
N HIS A 23 -9.94 16.87 0.88
CA HIS A 23 -10.59 16.72 2.21
C HIS A 23 -12.13 16.70 2.12
N SER A 24 -12.68 16.72 0.92
CA SER A 24 -14.13 16.80 0.68
C SER A 24 -14.62 15.75 -0.33
N ALA A 25 -13.89 14.64 -0.48
CA ALA A 25 -14.32 13.55 -1.34
C ALA A 25 -15.59 12.90 -0.76
N PRO A 26 -16.56 12.46 -1.58
CA PRO A 26 -17.77 11.83 -1.07
C PRO A 26 -17.45 10.48 -0.41
N VAL A 27 -18.14 10.17 0.70
CA VAL A 27 -18.18 8.80 1.23
C VAL A 27 -19.17 8.00 0.36
N PRO A 28 -18.77 6.85 -0.20
CA PRO A 28 -19.68 5.99 -0.96
C PRO A 28 -20.89 5.57 -0.11
N ALA A 29 -22.07 5.49 -0.73
CA ALA A 29 -23.21 4.85 -0.09
C ALA A 29 -22.94 3.35 0.09
N LEU A 30 -23.38 2.78 1.22
CA LEU A 30 -23.24 1.35 1.47
C LEU A 30 -24.27 0.57 0.64
N GLU A 31 -23.79 -0.23 -0.30
CA GLU A 31 -24.58 -1.18 -1.09
C GLU A 31 -24.77 -2.51 -0.33
N ASP A 32 -25.77 -3.31 -0.72
CA ASP A 32 -26.19 -4.55 -0.02
C ASP A 32 -25.08 -5.62 0.05
N ASP A 33 -24.19 -5.67 -0.94
CA ASP A 33 -23.10 -6.65 -1.04
C ASP A 33 -21.75 -6.11 -0.52
N ARG A 34 -21.73 -4.95 0.15
CA ARG A 34 -20.50 -4.27 0.60
C ARG A 34 -20.43 -4.12 2.11
N VAL A 35 -19.22 -3.87 2.60
CA VAL A 35 -18.94 -3.53 3.99
C VAL A 35 -18.28 -2.15 4.02
N ALA A 36 -18.84 -1.23 4.81
CA ALA A 36 -18.20 0.06 5.06
C ALA A 36 -17.04 -0.14 6.04
N VAL A 37 -15.86 0.36 5.68
CA VAL A 37 -14.64 0.26 6.48
C VAL A 37 -14.08 1.66 6.70
N GLU A 38 -13.82 2.01 7.95
CA GLU A 38 -13.04 3.20 8.29
C GLU A 38 -11.57 2.82 8.38
N HIS A 39 -10.73 3.51 7.62
CA HIS A 39 -9.30 3.32 7.69
C HIS A 39 -8.73 3.91 8.98
N THR A 40 -7.69 3.28 9.53
CA THR A 40 -7.06 3.78 10.75
C THR A 40 -6.44 5.17 10.48
N PRO A 41 -6.80 6.21 11.24
CA PRO A 41 -6.22 7.54 11.06
C PRO A 41 -4.69 7.51 11.19
N SER A 42 -4.01 8.28 10.34
CA SER A 42 -2.54 8.40 10.29
C SER A 42 -1.76 7.14 9.92
N ALA A 43 -2.44 6.02 9.63
CA ALA A 43 -1.78 4.83 9.11
C ALA A 43 -1.40 5.03 7.63
N LEU A 44 -0.22 4.55 7.25
CA LEU A 44 0.21 4.56 5.86
C LEU A 44 -0.68 3.62 5.03
N SER A 45 -1.19 4.13 3.91
CA SER A 45 -2.08 3.38 3.01
C SER A 45 -1.30 2.63 1.92
N GLY A 46 -2.03 1.87 1.09
CA GLY A 46 -1.49 1.08 -0.01
C GLY A 46 -1.02 -0.30 0.43
N CYS A 47 -1.27 -1.30 -0.43
CA CYS A 47 -0.91 -2.69 -0.18
C CYS A 47 0.34 -3.11 -0.96
N ASP A 48 0.40 -2.77 -2.25
CA ASP A 48 1.34 -3.40 -3.16
C ASP A 48 2.51 -2.50 -3.52
N PHE A 49 3.71 -3.07 -3.48
CA PHE A 49 4.92 -2.36 -3.84
C PHE A 49 5.94 -3.26 -4.53
N ALA A 50 6.87 -2.60 -5.23
CA ALA A 50 8.10 -3.21 -5.70
C ALA A 50 9.25 -2.23 -5.52
N GLY A 51 10.42 -2.75 -5.14
CA GLY A 51 11.57 -1.89 -4.82
C GLY A 51 12.86 -2.67 -4.61
N VAL A 52 13.86 -1.96 -4.10
CA VAL A 52 15.17 -2.52 -3.76
C VAL A 52 15.28 -2.66 -2.25
N VAL A 53 15.76 -3.82 -1.79
CA VAL A 53 16.00 -4.07 -0.38
C VAL A 53 17.17 -3.21 0.10
N THR A 54 16.91 -2.28 1.01
CA THR A 54 17.93 -1.40 1.59
C THR A 54 18.56 -1.97 2.86
N ALA A 55 17.83 -2.79 3.61
CA ALA A 55 18.29 -3.47 4.81
C ALA A 55 17.47 -4.76 5.05
N VAL A 56 18.04 -5.70 5.80
CA VAL A 56 17.37 -6.94 6.21
C VAL A 56 17.47 -7.14 7.72
N GLY A 57 16.41 -7.65 8.33
CA GLY A 57 16.40 -8.02 9.74
C GLY A 57 17.24 -9.27 10.02
N THR A 58 17.60 -9.50 11.29
CA THR A 58 18.48 -10.61 11.71
C THR A 58 17.96 -11.99 11.30
N ALA A 59 16.65 -12.23 11.40
CA ALA A 59 16.04 -13.49 10.97
C ALA A 59 16.11 -13.70 9.45
N ALA A 60 15.82 -12.65 8.67
CA ALA A 60 15.91 -12.70 7.21
C ALA A 60 17.36 -12.91 6.74
N ALA A 61 18.33 -12.26 7.41
CA ALA A 61 19.75 -12.45 7.14
C ALA A 61 20.23 -13.88 7.43
N ARG A 62 19.67 -14.55 8.46
CA ARG A 62 19.98 -15.94 8.79
C ARG A 62 19.42 -16.92 7.76
N ASP A 63 18.22 -16.65 7.22
CA ASP A 63 17.63 -17.45 6.14
C ASP A 63 18.38 -17.25 4.81
N GLY A 64 18.72 -16.01 4.47
CA GLY A 64 19.55 -15.68 3.31
C GLY A 64 18.83 -15.67 1.96
N SER A 65 17.52 -15.94 1.94
CA SER A 65 16.68 -15.87 0.73
C SER A 65 16.60 -14.45 0.13
N ILE A 66 16.57 -13.44 1.00
CA ILE A 66 16.53 -12.01 0.68
C ILE A 66 17.72 -11.29 1.29
N LYS A 67 18.39 -10.45 0.51
CA LYS A 67 19.54 -9.64 0.95
C LYS A 67 19.49 -8.22 0.42
N GLY A 68 20.28 -7.33 1.01
CA GLY A 68 20.46 -5.96 0.53
C GLY A 68 20.82 -5.92 -0.96
N GLY A 69 20.17 -5.02 -1.70
CA GLY A 69 20.31 -4.88 -3.16
C GLY A 69 19.40 -5.79 -3.99
N ASP A 70 18.75 -6.80 -3.39
CA ASP A 70 17.76 -7.60 -4.12
C ASP A 70 16.57 -6.72 -4.55
N ARG A 71 16.05 -6.98 -5.76
CA ARG A 71 14.81 -6.39 -6.26
C ARG A 71 13.65 -7.29 -5.84
N ILE A 72 12.65 -6.75 -5.17
CA ILE A 72 11.51 -7.52 -4.69
C ILE A 72 10.18 -6.85 -5.00
N CYS A 73 9.11 -7.64 -4.98
CA CYS A 73 7.73 -7.18 -4.81
C CYS A 73 7.09 -7.92 -3.65
N ALA A 74 6.14 -7.27 -2.99
CA ALA A 74 5.34 -7.86 -1.91
C ALA A 74 4.06 -7.04 -1.70
N ALA A 75 3.18 -7.58 -0.86
CA ALA A 75 2.05 -6.87 -0.29
C ALA A 75 2.27 -6.64 1.21
N VAL A 76 1.76 -5.52 1.72
CA VAL A 76 1.59 -5.23 3.14
C VAL A 76 0.13 -4.95 3.42
N SER A 77 -0.32 -5.21 4.65
CA SER A 77 -1.65 -4.80 5.06
C SER A 77 -1.65 -3.31 5.41
N GLY A 78 -1.80 -2.43 4.43
CA GLY A 78 -2.12 -1.02 4.66
C GLY A 78 -3.64 -0.82 4.59
N PRO A 79 -4.27 -0.01 5.47
CA PRO A 79 -3.81 0.64 6.69
C PRO A 79 -4.11 -0.18 7.96
N ASN A 80 -3.08 -0.81 8.54
CA ASN A 80 -3.20 -1.69 9.71
C ASN A 80 -2.99 -0.93 11.05
N PRO A 81 -3.96 -0.94 11.99
CA PRO A 81 -3.84 -0.23 13.27
C PRO A 81 -2.74 -0.75 14.20
N LEU A 82 -2.33 -2.01 14.04
CA LEU A 82 -1.25 -2.60 14.83
C LEU A 82 0.13 -2.17 14.33
N ARG A 83 0.23 -1.75 13.06
CA ARG A 83 1.46 -1.34 12.37
C ARG A 83 1.19 -0.13 11.46
N PRO A 84 0.78 1.02 12.02
CA PRO A 84 0.42 2.20 11.23
C PRO A 84 1.60 2.80 10.48
N ASP A 85 2.83 2.42 10.85
CA ASP A 85 4.11 2.77 10.22
C ASP A 85 4.40 1.98 8.93
N ILE A 86 3.56 1.01 8.56
CA ILE A 86 3.73 0.17 7.36
C ILE A 86 2.59 0.43 6.38
N GLY A 87 2.93 0.86 5.16
CA GLY A 87 2.05 0.95 4.00
C GLY A 87 2.86 1.05 2.71
N ALA A 88 2.25 0.78 1.56
CA ALA A 88 2.93 0.80 0.27
C ALA A 88 3.05 2.21 -0.35
N PHE A 89 2.15 3.13 0.01
CA PHE A 89 2.19 4.53 -0.45
C PHE A 89 3.16 5.37 0.39
N ALA A 90 4.40 4.90 0.49
CA ALA A 90 5.48 5.50 1.25
C ALA A 90 6.82 5.32 0.51
N THR A 91 7.81 6.15 0.83
CA THR A 91 9.15 6.02 0.23
C THR A 91 9.94 4.84 0.80
N HIS A 92 9.57 4.39 2.01
CA HIS A 92 10.15 3.25 2.71
C HIS A 92 9.02 2.45 3.34
N THR A 93 9.11 1.13 3.27
CA THR A 93 8.19 0.22 3.92
C THR A 93 8.93 -1.03 4.36
N THR A 94 8.26 -1.92 5.09
CA THR A 94 8.83 -3.22 5.50
C THR A 94 7.82 -4.33 5.26
N THR A 95 8.32 -5.52 4.96
CA THR A 95 7.50 -6.71 4.76
C THR A 95 8.23 -7.93 5.34
N PRO A 96 7.52 -8.98 5.77
CA PRO A 96 8.17 -10.24 6.10
C PRO A 96 8.95 -10.80 4.90
N TYR A 97 10.18 -11.26 5.14
CA TYR A 97 11.04 -11.79 4.08
C TYR A 97 10.42 -12.99 3.35
N TRP A 98 9.67 -13.82 4.06
CA TRP A 98 8.96 -14.98 3.52
C TRP A 98 7.71 -14.61 2.71
N ALA A 99 7.22 -13.37 2.82
CA ALA A 99 6.13 -12.82 2.03
C ALA A 99 6.64 -11.98 0.83
N SER A 100 7.95 -12.02 0.57
CA SER A 100 8.59 -11.26 -0.50
C SER A 100 8.94 -12.15 -1.67
N LEU A 101 8.68 -11.66 -2.89
CA LEU A 101 9.10 -12.32 -4.12
C LEU A 101 10.24 -11.55 -4.78
N LYS A 102 11.29 -12.25 -5.17
CA LYS A 102 12.38 -11.66 -5.94
C LYS A 102 11.94 -11.39 -7.37
N LEU A 103 12.15 -10.17 -7.82
CA LEU A 103 11.90 -9.81 -9.20
C LEU A 103 13.07 -10.23 -10.09
N PRO A 104 12.79 -10.87 -11.24
CA PRO A 104 13.79 -11.04 -12.29
C PRO A 104 14.38 -9.70 -12.72
N THR A 105 15.64 -9.70 -13.15
CA THR A 105 16.30 -8.47 -13.64
C THR A 105 15.61 -7.88 -14.87
N THR A 106 14.91 -8.71 -15.66
CA THR A 106 14.17 -8.32 -16.86
C THR A 106 12.87 -7.60 -16.56
N TRP A 107 12.31 -7.71 -15.35
CA TRP A 107 11.06 -7.07 -14.99
C TRP A 107 11.30 -5.65 -14.50
N ARG A 108 10.36 -4.74 -14.76
CA ARG A 108 10.33 -3.38 -14.20
C ARG A 108 9.55 -3.37 -12.89
N PHE A 109 9.76 -2.36 -12.06
CA PHE A 109 9.06 -2.26 -10.77
C PHE A 109 7.53 -2.15 -10.90
N PRO A 110 6.96 -1.39 -11.86
CA PRO A 110 5.50 -1.36 -12.02
C PRO A 110 4.91 -2.75 -12.28
N GLU A 111 5.57 -3.58 -13.10
CA GLU A 111 5.13 -4.96 -13.38
C GLU A 111 5.15 -5.82 -12.12
N GLY A 112 6.16 -5.65 -11.26
CA GLY A 112 6.22 -6.33 -9.96
C GLY A 112 5.17 -5.84 -8.96
N ALA A 113 4.91 -4.53 -8.90
CA ALA A 113 3.92 -3.95 -8.01
C ALA A 113 2.49 -4.38 -8.37
N SER A 114 2.23 -4.66 -9.65
CA SER A 114 0.95 -5.22 -10.11
C SER A 114 0.73 -6.70 -9.77
N LEU A 115 1.71 -7.39 -9.17
CA LEU A 115 1.52 -8.76 -8.68
C LEU A 115 0.91 -8.83 -7.28
N GLY A 116 0.99 -7.71 -6.53
CA GLY A 116 0.49 -7.65 -5.18
C GLY A 116 -1.04 -7.54 -5.17
N THR A 117 -1.66 -8.31 -4.27
CA THR A 117 -3.09 -8.33 -3.94
C THR A 117 -4.02 -8.88 -5.05
N PRO A 118 -4.64 -10.07 -4.87
CA PRO A 118 -5.69 -10.59 -5.76
C PRO A 118 -7.01 -9.81 -5.66
#